data_AF-A0A5J4YL16-F1
#
_entry.id   AF-A0A5J4YL16-F1
#
_cell.length_a   1.000
_cell.length_b   1.000
_cell.length_c   1.000
_cell.angle_alpha   90.00
_cell.angle_beta   90.00
_cell.angle_gamma   90.00
#
_symmetry.space_group_name_H-M   'P 1'
#
loop_
_entity.id
_entity.type
_entity.pdbx_description
1 polymer ?
#
loop_
_entity_poly.entity_id
_entity_poly.type
_entity_poly.pdbx_seq_one_letter_code
_entity_poly.pdbx_strand_id
1 'polypeptide(L)'
;MRGVVINRDDYIALTKGVSEWKARKTETVEEAAAEFNSSSIKRRFFAFRHGAKGSRGLLIREEAIRHLVPRVRAPTLDMGQFNNITQALVFCEQAGTNETHWQTLEGALLFLLKNPDMRVTALISKFLLKTGYSPLPRGPFPADASDPPEAEEKPCS
;
A
#
# COMPACT_ATOMS: atom_id res chain seq x y z
N MET A 1 12.01 8.04 4.13
CA MET A 1 10.75 7.26 4.18
C MET A 1 10.54 6.81 5.63
N ARG A 2 9.30 6.72 6.14
CA ARG A 2 9.03 6.19 7.48
C ARG A 2 8.21 4.91 7.37
N GLY A 3 8.63 3.89 8.10
CA GLY A 3 8.01 2.58 8.13
C GLY A 3 8.68 1.72 9.18
N VAL A 4 8.10 0.56 9.42
CA VAL A 4 8.67 -0.48 10.28
C VAL A 4 8.93 -1.69 9.39
N VAL A 5 10.12 -2.26 9.55
CA VAL A 5 10.56 -3.48 8.85
C VAL A 5 10.83 -4.55 9.88
N ILE A 6 10.52 -5.79 9.52
CA ILE A 6 10.66 -6.94 10.41
C ILE A 6 12.02 -7.62 10.22
N ASN A 7 12.41 -7.81 8.96
CA ASN A 7 13.63 -8.53 8.62
C ASN A 7 14.83 -7.58 8.48
N ARG A 8 16.02 -8.13 8.72
CA ARG A 8 17.28 -7.40 8.62
C ARG A 8 17.61 -7.00 7.18
N ASP A 9 17.20 -7.82 6.22
CA ASP A 9 17.53 -7.61 4.80
C ASP A 9 16.79 -6.40 4.23
N ASP A 10 15.50 -6.21 4.53
CA ASP A 10 14.74 -5.00 4.16
C ASP A 10 15.35 -3.78 4.85
N TYR A 11 15.75 -3.90 6.12
CA TYR A 11 16.45 -2.81 6.82
C TYR A 11 17.72 -2.39 6.06
N ILE A 12 18.60 -3.34 5.71
CA ILE A 12 19.83 -3.05 4.96
C ILE A 12 19.50 -2.47 3.59
N ALA A 13 18.57 -3.08 2.85
CA ALA A 13 18.19 -2.64 1.51
C ALA A 13 17.60 -1.21 1.48
N LEU A 14 16.88 -0.81 2.53
CA LEU A 14 16.27 0.52 2.63
C LEU A 14 17.19 1.60 3.19
N THR A 15 18.28 1.22 3.88
CA THR A 15 19.21 2.16 4.51
C THR A 15 20.54 2.29 3.79
N LYS A 16 20.95 1.27 3.03
CA LYS A 16 22.23 1.26 2.31
C LYS A 16 22.29 2.41 1.29
N GLY A 17 23.28 3.28 1.44
CA GLY A 17 23.50 4.43 0.54
C GLY A 17 22.53 5.59 0.72
N VAL A 18 21.64 5.54 1.72
CA VAL A 18 20.77 6.66 2.08
C VAL A 18 21.50 7.52 3.12
N SER A 19 21.56 8.84 2.93
CA SER A 19 22.07 9.77 3.94
C SER A 19 20.96 10.15 4.93
N GLU A 20 21.34 10.49 6.17
CA GLU A 20 20.44 11.05 7.18
C GLU A 20 19.24 10.17 7.59
N TRP A 21 19.32 8.85 7.41
CA TRP A 21 18.31 7.96 7.99
C TRP A 21 18.50 7.81 9.49
N LYS A 22 17.39 7.59 10.19
CA LYS A 22 17.35 7.22 11.60
C LYS A 22 16.60 5.90 11.73
N ALA A 23 17.14 4.97 12.50
CA ALA A 23 16.46 3.74 12.83
C ALA A 23 16.62 3.43 14.31
N ARG A 24 15.61 2.78 14.86
CA ARG A 24 15.58 2.28 16.23
C ARG A 24 15.15 0.82 16.15
N LYS A 25 15.88 -0.07 16.81
CA LYS A 25 15.45 -1.44 17.02
C LYS A 25 14.51 -1.45 18.22
N THR A 26 13.40 -2.17 18.10
CA THR A 26 12.45 -2.45 19.19
C THR A 26 12.36 -3.96 19.36
N GLU A 27 11.91 -4.41 20.53
CA GLU A 27 11.79 -5.84 20.82
C GLU A 27 10.39 -6.39 20.52
N THR A 28 9.37 -5.53 20.60
CA THR A 28 7.97 -5.92 20.37
C THR A 28 7.29 -5.05 19.32
N VAL A 29 6.15 -5.54 18.81
CA VAL A 29 5.31 -4.84 17.83
C VAL A 29 4.67 -3.60 18.45
N GLU A 30 4.23 -3.72 19.70
CA GLU A 30 3.59 -2.66 20.47
C GLU A 30 4.56 -1.50 20.69
N GLU A 31 5.82 -1.79 21.03
CA GLU A 31 6.87 -0.77 21.17
C GLU A 31 7.12 -0.05 19.83
N ALA A 32 7.23 -0.81 18.73
CA ALA A 32 7.41 -0.24 17.39
C ALA A 32 6.23 0.68 17.00
N ALA A 33 5.00 0.26 17.30
CA ALA A 33 3.80 1.02 17.00
C ALA A 33 3.70 2.30 17.84
N ALA A 34 3.99 2.20 19.15
CA ALA A 34 3.98 3.34 20.07
C ALA A 34 5.03 4.39 19.68
N GLU A 35 6.26 3.97 19.38
CA GLU A 35 7.33 4.86 18.90
C GLU A 35 6.96 5.55 17.58
N PHE A 36 6.27 4.83 16.69
CA PHE A 36 5.84 5.43 15.43
C PHE A 36 4.82 6.55 15.67
N ASN A 37 3.83 6.25 16.50
CA ASN A 37 2.68 7.11 16.80
C ASN A 37 3.06 8.36 17.61
N SER A 38 4.14 8.32 18.40
CA SER A 38 4.60 9.46 19.20
C SER A 38 5.18 10.61 18.37
N SER A 39 5.48 10.37 17.08
CA SER A 39 6.11 11.37 16.22
C SER A 39 5.10 12.25 15.49
N SER A 40 5.29 13.58 15.59
CA SER A 40 4.46 14.60 14.93
C SER A 40 4.66 14.73 13.41
N ILE A 41 5.57 13.96 12.81
CA ILE A 41 5.90 14.05 11.38
C ILE A 41 4.75 13.46 10.55
N LYS A 42 3.92 14.35 9.98
CA LYS A 42 2.85 14.00 9.04
C LYS A 42 3.43 13.82 7.63
N ARG A 43 3.82 12.59 7.28
CA ARG A 43 4.07 12.21 5.87
C ARG A 43 2.90 11.36 5.41
N ARG A 44 2.19 11.83 4.37
CA ARG A 44 1.02 11.16 3.82
C ARG A 44 1.44 10.23 2.69
N PHE A 45 1.24 8.94 2.91
CA PHE A 45 1.30 7.92 1.89
C PHE A 45 -0.11 7.71 1.35
N PHE A 46 -0.28 7.83 0.04
CA PHE A 46 -1.56 7.64 -0.62
C PHE A 46 -1.58 6.26 -1.24
N ALA A 47 -2.48 5.41 -0.82
CA ALA A 47 -2.65 4.10 -1.43
C ALA A 47 -4.06 3.95 -1.97
N PHE A 48 -4.21 3.11 -2.98
CA PHE A 48 -5.49 2.76 -3.55
C PHE A 48 -5.54 1.26 -3.86
N ARG A 49 -6.75 0.71 -3.81
CA ARG A 49 -7.07 -0.65 -4.21
C ARG A 49 -8.39 -0.67 -4.97
N HIS A 50 -8.66 -1.78 -5.65
CA HIS A 50 -9.91 -1.98 -6.40
C HIS A 50 -10.17 -0.89 -7.47
N GLY A 51 -9.10 -0.30 -8.01
CA GLY A 51 -9.19 0.61 -9.13
C GLY A 51 -9.51 -0.10 -10.45
N ALA A 52 -9.59 0.66 -11.53
CA ALA A 52 -9.88 0.14 -12.88
C ALA A 52 -9.05 -1.12 -13.20
N LYS A 53 -9.73 -2.18 -13.65
CA LYS A 53 -9.13 -3.50 -13.95
C LYS A 53 -8.39 -4.14 -12.76
N GLY A 54 -8.92 -3.95 -11.54
CA GLY A 54 -8.31 -4.48 -10.32
C GLY A 54 -6.98 -3.80 -9.97
N SER A 55 -6.78 -2.55 -10.40
CA SER A 55 -5.52 -1.84 -10.15
C SER A 55 -5.36 -1.46 -8.68
N ARG A 56 -4.11 -1.45 -8.22
CA ARG A 56 -3.71 -1.10 -6.86
C ARG A 56 -2.34 -0.45 -6.85
N GLY A 57 -2.06 0.36 -5.85
CA GLY A 57 -0.76 1.01 -5.77
C GLY A 57 -0.65 2.05 -4.68
N LEU A 58 0.57 2.58 -4.57
CA LEU A 58 1.03 3.49 -3.54
C LEU A 58 1.75 4.67 -4.18
N LEU A 59 1.47 5.88 -3.71
CA LEU A 59 2.17 7.11 -4.07
C LEU A 59 2.62 7.84 -2.80
N ILE A 60 3.75 8.51 -2.91
CA ILE A 60 4.33 9.32 -1.83
C ILE A 60 4.09 10.82 -2.08
N ARG A 61 3.79 11.20 -3.33
CA ARG A 61 3.63 12.58 -3.77
C ARG A 61 2.18 12.88 -4.08
N GLU A 62 1.64 13.93 -3.49
CA GLU A 62 0.24 14.34 -3.68
C GLU A 62 -0.03 14.79 -5.11
N GLU A 63 0.95 15.40 -5.79
CA GLU A 63 0.80 15.87 -7.17
C GLU A 63 0.55 14.71 -8.14
N ALA A 64 1.12 13.54 -7.85
CA ALA A 64 0.95 12.36 -8.69
C ALA A 64 -0.49 11.80 -8.66
N ILE A 65 -1.28 12.13 -7.62
CA ILE A 65 -2.67 11.69 -7.48
C ILE A 65 -3.53 12.27 -8.58
N ARG A 66 -3.33 13.55 -8.94
CA ARG A 66 -4.16 14.23 -9.97
C ARG A 66 -4.09 13.51 -11.31
N HIS A 67 -2.93 12.98 -11.68
CA HIS A 67 -2.73 12.21 -12.91
C HIS A 67 -3.17 10.75 -12.78
N LEU A 68 -3.12 10.19 -11.56
CA LEU A 68 -3.47 8.80 -11.31
C LEU A 68 -4.98 8.58 -11.28
N VAL A 69 -5.74 9.44 -10.58
CA VAL A 69 -7.18 9.23 -10.31
C VAL A 69 -7.97 8.91 -11.59
N PRO A 70 -7.80 9.63 -12.72
CA PRO A 70 -8.50 9.29 -13.96
C PRO A 70 -8.20 7.88 -14.48
N ARG A 71 -6.98 7.36 -14.24
CA ARG A 71 -6.52 6.04 -14.73
C ARG A 71 -7.02 4.88 -13.90
N VAL A 72 -7.31 5.12 -12.62
CA VAL A 72 -7.71 4.08 -11.65
C VAL A 72 -9.20 4.16 -11.30
N ARG A 73 -9.94 5.12 -11.87
CA ARG A 73 -11.36 5.33 -11.57
C ARG A 73 -12.17 4.07 -11.85
N ALA A 74 -12.85 3.58 -10.82
CA ALA A 74 -13.80 2.49 -10.87
C ALA A 74 -14.85 2.72 -9.78
N PRO A 75 -16.08 2.15 -9.90
CA PRO A 75 -17.09 2.24 -8.85
C PRO A 75 -16.62 1.68 -7.50
N THR A 76 -15.71 0.70 -7.53
CA THR A 76 -15.15 0.01 -6.38
C THR A 76 -13.87 0.65 -5.85
N LEU A 77 -13.39 1.76 -6.44
CA LEU A 77 -12.10 2.36 -6.06
C LEU A 77 -12.11 2.75 -4.59
N ASP A 78 -11.19 2.16 -3.82
CA ASP A 78 -10.96 2.47 -2.40
C ASP A 78 -9.59 3.14 -2.25
N MET A 79 -9.57 4.33 -1.66
CA MET A 79 -8.36 5.14 -1.47
C MET A 79 -8.15 5.44 0.01
N GLY A 80 -6.92 5.24 0.48
CA GLY A 80 -6.51 5.51 1.85
C GLY A 80 -5.32 6.47 1.92
N GLN A 81 -5.29 7.27 2.98
CA GLN A 81 -4.13 8.06 3.37
C GLN A 81 -3.55 7.50 4.66
N PHE A 82 -2.24 7.26 4.66
CA PHE A 82 -1.54 6.60 5.76
C PHE A 82 -0.35 7.44 6.22
N ASN A 83 -0.04 7.38 7.52
CA ASN A 83 1.11 8.08 8.09
C ASN A 83 2.42 7.26 8.01
N ASN A 84 2.32 5.98 7.66
CA ASN A 84 3.45 5.10 7.42
C ASN A 84 3.25 4.27 6.15
N ILE A 85 4.37 3.87 5.56
CA ILE A 85 4.34 3.06 4.35
C ILE A 85 3.84 1.63 4.63
N THR A 86 4.10 1.08 5.82
CA THR A 86 3.78 -0.31 6.18
C THR A 86 2.27 -0.58 6.05
N GLN A 87 1.42 0.23 6.69
CA GLN A 87 -0.03 0.14 6.57
C GLN A 87 -0.49 0.33 5.12
N ALA A 88 0.10 1.27 4.39
CA ALA A 88 -0.25 1.54 3.00
C ALA A 88 0.06 0.35 2.06
N LEU A 89 1.16 -0.37 2.32
CA LEU A 89 1.52 -1.59 1.60
C LEU A 89 0.58 -2.74 1.94
N VAL A 90 0.26 -2.95 3.22
CA VAL A 90 -0.68 -3.99 3.65
C VAL A 90 -2.09 -3.71 3.10
N PHE A 91 -2.51 -2.45 3.05
CA PHE A 91 -3.76 -2.03 2.41
C PHE A 91 -3.84 -2.47 0.94
N CYS A 92 -2.76 -2.29 0.18
CA CYS A 92 -2.67 -2.74 -1.21
C CYS A 92 -2.62 -4.27 -1.34
N GLU A 93 -1.89 -4.95 -0.46
CA GLU A 93 -1.70 -6.40 -0.51
C GLU A 93 -3.01 -7.13 -0.21
N GLN A 94 -3.74 -6.68 0.82
CA GLN A 94 -5.03 -7.24 1.25
C GLN A 94 -6.21 -6.86 0.34
N ALA A 95 -5.94 -6.22 -0.80
CA ALA A 95 -6.94 -5.99 -1.83
C ALA A 95 -7.53 -7.33 -2.31
N GLY A 96 -8.83 -7.51 -2.13
CA GLY A 96 -9.55 -8.75 -2.49
C GLY A 96 -9.75 -9.71 -1.32
N THR A 97 -9.35 -9.32 -0.11
CA THR A 97 -9.63 -10.04 1.14
C THR A 97 -10.59 -9.23 2.01
N ASN A 98 -11.29 -9.90 2.94
CA ASN A 98 -12.09 -9.25 3.98
C ASN A 98 -11.25 -8.82 5.20
N GLU A 99 -9.93 -8.95 5.11
CA GLU A 99 -9.03 -8.60 6.20
C GLU A 99 -8.81 -7.09 6.28
N THR A 100 -8.64 -6.61 7.51
CA THR A 100 -8.46 -5.18 7.81
C THR A 100 -7.22 -4.91 8.65
N HIS A 101 -6.20 -5.79 8.58
CA HIS A 101 -4.97 -5.65 9.36
C HIS A 101 -4.27 -4.30 9.11
N TRP A 102 -4.45 -3.72 7.93
CA TRP A 102 -3.93 -2.38 7.59
C TRP A 102 -4.50 -1.23 8.43
N GLN A 103 -5.63 -1.40 9.13
CA GLN A 103 -6.28 -0.32 9.88
C GLN A 103 -5.43 0.20 11.05
N THR A 104 -4.62 -0.67 11.66
CA THR A 104 -3.67 -0.29 12.71
C THR A 104 -2.24 -0.65 12.29
N LEU A 105 -1.25 0.08 12.78
CA LEU A 105 0.15 -0.26 12.52
C LEU A 105 0.53 -1.61 13.14
N GLU A 106 0.03 -1.89 14.34
CA GLU A 106 0.19 -3.18 15.00
C GLU A 106 -0.39 -4.32 14.18
N GLY A 107 -1.63 -4.18 13.67
CA GLY A 107 -2.26 -5.17 12.81
C GLY A 107 -1.45 -5.42 11.53
N ALA A 108 -0.96 -4.36 10.89
CA ALA A 108 -0.14 -4.46 9.70
C ALA A 108 1.19 -5.19 9.97
N LEU A 109 1.78 -4.97 11.13
CA LEU A 109 3.01 -5.65 11.54
C LEU A 109 2.78 -7.13 11.88
N LEU A 110 1.72 -7.46 12.61
CA LEU A 110 1.33 -8.84 12.87
C LEU A 110 1.03 -9.60 11.57
N PHE A 111 0.39 -8.94 10.60
CA PHE A 111 0.16 -9.52 9.28
C PHE A 111 1.47 -9.86 8.57
N LEU A 112 2.44 -8.94 8.54
CA LEU A 112 3.73 -9.19 7.91
C LEU A 112 4.56 -10.24 8.67
N LEU A 113 4.47 -10.30 10.00
CA LEU A 113 5.11 -11.34 10.81
C LEU A 113 4.57 -12.74 10.49
N LYS A 114 3.26 -12.86 10.27
CA LYS A 114 2.59 -14.11 9.87
C LYS A 114 2.89 -14.52 8.42
N ASN A 115 3.36 -13.59 7.59
CA ASN A 115 3.64 -13.79 6.17
C ASN A 115 5.09 -13.41 5.84
N PRO A 116 6.09 -14.19 6.33
CA PRO A 116 7.51 -13.81 6.22
C PRO A 116 8.03 -13.69 4.78
N ASP A 117 7.37 -14.34 3.82
CA ASP A 117 7.68 -14.21 2.38
C ASP A 117 7.31 -12.83 1.81
N MET A 118 6.43 -12.09 2.48
CA MET A 118 6.03 -10.74 2.11
C MET A 118 7.05 -9.70 2.59
N ARG A 119 8.20 -9.65 1.90
CA ARG A 119 9.24 -8.65 2.17
C ARG A 119 8.77 -7.24 1.85
N VAL A 120 9.05 -6.27 2.72
CA VAL A 120 8.64 -4.87 2.57
C VAL A 120 9.23 -4.28 1.30
N THR A 121 10.49 -4.58 0.97
CA THR A 121 11.12 -4.12 -0.28
C THR A 121 10.43 -4.67 -1.52
N ALA A 122 9.98 -5.92 -1.49
CA ALA A 122 9.22 -6.53 -2.57
C ALA A 122 7.85 -5.85 -2.73
N LEU A 123 7.15 -5.58 -1.63
CA LEU A 123 5.88 -4.84 -1.65
C LEU A 123 6.06 -3.40 -2.15
N ILE A 124 7.14 -2.72 -1.77
CA ILE A 124 7.48 -1.39 -2.31
C ILE A 124 7.69 -1.48 -3.81
N SER A 125 8.52 -2.42 -4.28
CA SER A 125 8.76 -2.60 -5.72
C SER A 125 7.48 -2.93 -6.49
N LYS A 126 6.56 -3.69 -5.87
CA LYS A 126 5.29 -4.10 -6.45
C LYS A 126 4.29 -2.94 -6.54
N PHE A 127 4.17 -2.12 -5.50
CA PHE A 127 3.07 -1.16 -5.39
C PHE A 127 3.47 0.31 -5.55
N LEU A 128 4.73 0.67 -5.34
CA LEU A 128 5.15 2.06 -5.42
C LEU A 128 5.15 2.56 -6.87
N LEU A 129 4.22 3.45 -7.16
CA LEU A 129 4.17 4.16 -8.43
C LEU A 129 5.12 5.35 -8.37
N LYS A 130 6.19 5.30 -9.16
CA LYS A 130 7.19 6.38 -9.25
C LYS A 130 6.59 7.64 -9.88
N THR A 131 5.64 7.46 -10.81
CA THR A 131 4.98 8.53 -11.55
C THR A 131 3.50 8.22 -11.72
N GLY A 132 2.70 9.26 -11.97
CA GLY A 132 1.27 9.12 -12.30
C GLY A 132 0.99 8.35 -13.61
N TYR A 133 2.03 8.01 -14.38
CA TYR A 133 1.96 7.24 -15.65
C TYR A 133 2.56 5.84 -15.55
N SER A 134 3.09 5.46 -14.39
CA SER A 134 3.67 4.13 -14.20
C SER A 134 2.63 3.03 -14.53
N PRO A 135 3.06 1.87 -15.07
CA PRO A 135 2.20 0.71 -15.22
C PRO A 135 1.51 0.38 -13.89
N LEU A 136 0.22 0.10 -13.93
CA LEU A 136 -0.57 -0.16 -12.73
C LEU A 136 -0.50 -1.65 -12.37
N PRO A 137 0.00 -2.01 -11.18
CA PRO A 137 -0.10 -3.37 -10.66
C PRO A 137 -1.56 -3.78 -10.59
N ARG A 138 -1.85 -5.03 -10.98
CA ARG A 138 -3.18 -5.62 -10.88
C ARG A 138 -3.25 -6.61 -9.73
N GLY A 139 -4.45 -6.81 -9.20
CA GLY A 139 -4.73 -7.77 -8.15
C GLY A 139 -6.01 -8.55 -8.43
N PRO A 140 -6.33 -9.52 -7.58
CA PRO A 140 -7.62 -10.19 -7.63
C PRO A 140 -8.74 -9.16 -7.47
N PHE A 141 -9.85 -9.39 -8.18
CA PHE A 141 -11.07 -8.64 -7.95
C PHE A 141 -11.63 -8.98 -6.55
N PRO A 142 -12.42 -8.08 -5.93
CA PRO A 142 -13.18 -8.46 -4.75
C PRO A 142 -13.98 -9.74 -5.04
N ALA A 143 -13.95 -10.71 -4.13
CA ALA A 143 -14.69 -11.98 -4.31
C ALA A 143 -16.20 -11.75 -4.56
N ASP A 144 -16.72 -10.63 -4.07
CA ASP A 144 -18.14 -10.26 -4.17
C ASP A 144 -18.46 -9.36 -5.37
N ALA A 145 -17.48 -9.05 -6.21
CA ALA A 145 -17.73 -8.39 -7.49
C ALA A 145 -18.27 -9.44 -8.48
N SER A 146 -19.54 -9.82 -8.32
CA SER A 146 -20.31 -10.45 -9.39
C SER A 146 -20.05 -9.68 -10.68
N ASP A 147 -19.63 -10.39 -11.73
CA ASP A 147 -19.18 -9.78 -12.98
C ASP A 147 -20.08 -8.59 -13.34
N PRO A 148 -19.51 -7.39 -13.59
CA PRO A 148 -20.33 -6.29 -14.05
C PRO A 148 -21.10 -6.79 -15.27
N PRO A 149 -22.42 -6.56 -15.35
CA PRO A 149 -23.22 -7.04 -16.46
C PRO A 149 -22.50 -6.61 -17.74
N GLU A 150 -22.10 -7.61 -18.53
CA GLU A 150 -21.40 -7.42 -19.80
C GLU A 150 -22.18 -6.34 -20.54
N ALA A 151 -21.56 -5.17 -20.72
CA ALA A 151 -22.26 -4.02 -21.23
C ALA A 151 -22.79 -4.42 -22.60
N GLU A 152 -24.10 -4.68 -22.70
CA GLU A 152 -24.75 -5.02 -23.96
C GLU A 152 -24.37 -3.93 -24.95
N GLU A 153 -23.51 -4.28 -25.91
CA GLU A 153 -23.15 -3.42 -27.02
C GLU A 153 -24.45 -3.15 -27.77
N LYS A 154 -25.10 -2.01 -27.47
CA LYS A 154 -26.24 -1.57 -28.26
C LYS A 154 -25.74 -1.36 -29.69
N PRO A 155 -26.23 -2.11 -30.69
CA PRO A 155 -25.84 -1.88 -32.06
C PRO A 155 -26.25 -0.46 -32.45
N CYS A 156 -25.28 0.34 -32.91
CA CYS A 156 -25.55 1.62 -33.54
C CYS A 156 -26.48 1.39 -34.73
N SER A 157 -27.70 1.92 -34.65
CA SER A 157 -28.65 2.02 -35.77
C SER A 157 -28.45 3.35 -36.49
#